data_AF-A0A1I4X8G6-F1
#
_entry.id   AF-A0A1I4X8G6-F1
#
_cell.length_a   1.000
_cell.length_b   1.000
_cell.length_c   1.000
_cell.angle_alpha   90.00
_cell.angle_beta   90.00
_cell.angle_gamma   90.00
#
_symmetry.space_group_name_H-M   'P 1'
#
loop_
_entity.id
_entity.type
_entity.pdbx_description
1 polymer ?
#
loop_
_entity_poly.entity_id
_entity_poly.type
_entity_poly.pdbx_seq_one_letter_code
_entity_poly.pdbx_strand_id
1 'polypeptide(L)'
;MNPITLPQILLTEIEDIFKASLEILSADIENEFVKITCNQHNTDFDYCGGTLLLNCKTIKIFDQGNCQLTLAEFGDICKGYWDDFSNKIEQSIIDKK
;
A
#
# COMPACT_ATOMS: atom_id res chain seq x y z
N MET A 1 -17.05 -13.84 23.60
CA MET A 1 -15.91 -12.90 23.63
C MET A 1 -16.49 -11.52 23.36
N ASN A 2 -16.45 -10.59 24.33
CA ASN A 2 -16.96 -9.24 24.09
C ASN A 2 -15.99 -8.54 23.13
N PRO A 3 -16.47 -7.84 22.08
CA PRO A 3 -15.58 -7.01 21.28
C PRO A 3 -15.01 -5.93 22.21
N ILE A 4 -13.70 -5.97 22.42
CA ILE A 4 -13.00 -4.90 23.13
C ILE A 4 -13.13 -3.67 22.25
N THR A 5 -13.95 -2.70 22.67
CA THR A 5 -14.01 -1.40 22.00
C THR A 5 -12.78 -0.62 22.43
N LEU A 6 -11.73 -0.65 21.61
CA LEU A 6 -10.56 0.19 21.81
C LEU A 6 -10.92 1.66 21.51
N PRO A 7 -10.35 2.62 22.25
CA PRO A 7 -10.50 4.03 21.93
C PRO A 7 -9.95 4.31 20.52
N GLN A 8 -10.67 5.14 19.76
CA GLN A 8 -10.28 5.55 18.42
C GLN A 8 -9.73 6.98 18.48
N ILE A 9 -8.64 7.22 17.74
CA ILE A 9 -8.01 8.53 17.59
C ILE A 9 -8.13 8.95 16.14
N LEU A 10 -8.55 10.19 15.90
CA LEU A 10 -8.59 10.78 14.56
C LEU A 10 -7.31 11.60 14.33
N LEU A 11 -6.51 11.18 13.35
CA LEU A 11 -5.35 11.93 12.87
C LEU A 11 -5.69 12.55 11.52
N THR A 12 -5.40 13.83 11.34
CA THR A 12 -5.68 14.58 10.10
C THR A 12 -4.45 15.23 9.48
N GLU A 13 -3.42 15.49 10.30
CA GLU A 13 -2.15 16.04 9.82
C GLU A 13 -1.29 14.95 9.19
N ILE A 14 -0.72 15.24 8.02
CA ILE A 14 0.11 14.30 7.25
C ILE A 14 1.29 13.78 8.09
N GLU A 15 1.94 14.68 8.82
CA GLU A 15 3.11 14.36 9.64
C GLU A 15 2.78 13.33 10.73
N ASP A 16 1.59 13.45 11.35
CA ASP A 16 1.13 12.53 12.38
C ASP A 16 0.69 11.19 11.79
N ILE A 17 -0.01 11.21 10.64
CA ILE A 17 -0.49 10.00 9.95
C ILE A 17 0.68 9.08 9.57
N PHE A 18 1.76 9.65 9.03
CA PHE A 18 2.88 8.85 8.49
C PHE A 18 4.04 8.65 9.47
N LYS A 19 3.95 9.17 10.70
CA LYS A 19 5.00 9.05 11.72
C LYS A 19 5.36 7.61 12.08
N ALA A 20 4.38 6.71 12.01
CA ALA A 20 4.53 5.30 12.36
C ALA A 20 4.89 4.38 11.18
N SER A 21 5.16 4.93 9.99
CA SER A 21 5.48 4.14 8.78
C SER A 21 4.45 3.03 8.51
N LEU A 22 3.21 3.45 8.22
CA LEU A 22 2.07 2.55 8.05
C LEU A 22 2.29 1.48 6.96
N GLU A 23 1.94 0.24 7.26
CA GLU A 23 1.88 -0.85 6.29
C GLU A 23 0.46 -0.96 5.70
N ILE A 24 0.35 -1.01 4.38
CA ILE A 24 -0.93 -1.17 3.68
C ILE A 24 -1.33 -2.65 3.67
N LEU A 25 -2.46 -2.97 4.28
CA LEU A 25 -3.05 -4.31 4.26
C LEU A 25 -4.05 -4.49 3.11
N SER A 26 -4.92 -3.50 2.91
CA SER A 26 -5.92 -3.50 1.85
C SER A 26 -6.31 -2.08 1.46
N ALA A 27 -6.90 -1.92 0.28
CA ALA A 27 -7.49 -0.66 -0.16
C ALA A 27 -8.77 -0.92 -0.96
N ASP A 28 -9.81 -0.16 -0.64
CA ASP A 28 -11.12 -0.22 -1.28
C ASP A 28 -11.62 1.20 -1.59
N ILE A 29 -12.60 1.32 -2.49
CA ILE A 29 -13.27 2.60 -2.77
C ILE A 29 -14.66 2.57 -2.12
N GLU A 30 -14.92 3.51 -1.22
CA GLU A 30 -16.20 3.64 -0.51
C GLU A 30 -16.59 5.12 -0.44
N ASN A 31 -17.80 5.47 -0.91
CA ASN A 31 -18.34 6.84 -0.88
C ASN A 31 -17.40 7.91 -1.47
N GLU A 32 -16.73 7.63 -2.59
CA GLU A 32 -15.73 8.50 -3.25
C GLU A 32 -14.40 8.68 -2.48
N PHE A 33 -14.20 7.96 -1.38
CA PHE A 33 -12.92 7.89 -0.67
C PHE A 33 -12.19 6.60 -1.00
N VAL A 34 -10.86 6.68 -1.10
CA VAL A 34 -10.00 5.51 -1.02
C VAL A 34 -9.82 5.18 0.46
N LYS A 35 -10.34 4.03 0.87
CA LYS A 35 -10.28 3.50 2.22
C LYS A 35 -9.17 2.48 2.31
N ILE A 36 -8.12 2.81 3.05
CA ILE A 36 -6.92 2.00 3.18
C ILE A 36 -6.90 1.43 4.59
N THR A 37 -6.87 0.09 4.70
CA THR A 37 -6.64 -0.58 5.98
C THR A 37 -5.14 -0.65 6.21
N CYS A 38 -4.69 -0.05 7.29
CA CYS A 38 -3.28 0.04 7.64
C CYS A 38 -2.98 -0.73 8.93
N ASN A 39 -1.81 -1.36 8.97
CA ASN A 39 -1.17 -1.86 10.17
C ASN A 39 0.01 -0.96 10.54
N GLN A 40 0.47 -1.03 11.79
CA GLN A 40 1.69 -0.35 12.23
C GLN A 40 2.43 -1.24 13.24
N HIS A 41 3.75 -1.37 13.11
CA HIS A 41 4.58 -2.27 13.92
C HIS A 41 5.52 -1.57 14.91
N ASN A 42 5.62 -0.24 14.83
CA ASN A 42 6.45 0.56 15.72
C ASN A 42 5.89 0.58 17.15
N THR A 43 6.61 -0.05 18.07
CA THR A 43 6.24 -0.20 19.48
C THR A 43 6.28 1.10 20.29
N ASP A 44 6.80 2.19 19.72
CA ASP A 44 6.83 3.51 20.35
C ASP A 44 5.45 4.20 20.32
N PHE A 45 4.49 3.65 19.58
CA PHE A 45 3.11 4.16 19.48
C PHE A 45 2.11 3.23 20.18
N ASP A 46 1.05 3.82 20.72
CA ASP A 46 0.00 3.16 21.50
C ASP A 46 -1.19 2.68 20.65
N TYR A 47 -1.03 2.62 19.32
CA TYR A 47 -2.04 2.13 18.38
C TYR A 47 -1.44 1.10 17.42
N CYS A 48 -2.27 0.19 16.90
CA CYS A 48 -1.84 -0.90 16.01
C CYS A 48 -2.01 -0.61 14.52
N GLY A 49 -2.56 0.56 14.16
CA GLY A 49 -2.94 0.92 12.80
C GLY A 49 -4.35 1.49 12.76
N GLY A 50 -5.05 1.29 11.66
CA GLY A 50 -6.42 1.80 11.51
C GLY A 50 -6.83 1.98 10.06
N THR A 51 -7.81 2.83 9.84
CA THR A 51 -8.31 3.17 8.50
C THR A 51 -7.83 4.55 8.10
N LEU A 52 -7.08 4.63 7.00
CA LEU A 52 -6.75 5.89 6.34
C LEU A 52 -7.77 6.15 5.24
N LEU A 53 -8.43 7.31 5.29
CA LEU A 53 -9.36 7.76 4.25
C LEU A 53 -8.70 8.85 3.41
N LEU A 54 -8.62 8.63 2.10
CA LEU A 54 -8.08 9.61 1.16
C LEU A 54 -9.18 10.07 0.22
N ASN A 55 -9.39 11.39 0.15
CA ASN A 55 -10.12 12.01 -0.94
C ASN A 55 -9.10 12.70 -1.84
N CYS A 56 -8.95 12.22 -3.06
CA CYS A 56 -7.99 12.76 -4.00
C CYS A 56 -8.67 13.12 -5.33
N LYS A 57 -8.22 14.22 -5.94
CA LYS A 57 -8.69 14.65 -7.27
C LYS A 57 -7.82 14.10 -8.39
N THR A 58 -6.56 13.76 -8.09
CA THR A 58 -5.57 13.37 -9.09
C THR A 58 -4.50 12.50 -8.44
N ILE A 59 -4.00 11.51 -9.20
CA ILE A 59 -2.89 10.65 -8.82
C ILE A 59 -1.72 10.96 -9.74
N LYS A 60 -0.52 11.00 -9.19
CA LYS A 60 0.73 11.10 -9.95
C LYS A 60 1.64 9.96 -9.51
N ILE A 61 2.21 9.26 -10.48
CA ILE A 61 3.11 8.13 -10.26
C ILE A 61 4.48 8.59 -10.70
N PHE A 62 5.51 8.28 -9.92
CA PHE A 62 6.90 8.60 -10.24
C PHE A 62 7.75 7.36 -10.11
N ASP A 63 8.73 7.21 -10.99
CA ASP A 63 9.75 6.18 -10.85
C ASP A 63 10.85 6.59 -9.85
N GLN A 64 11.84 5.72 -9.67
CA GLN A 64 13.02 5.95 -8.82
C GLN A 64 13.90 7.15 -9.25
N GLY A 65 13.78 7.59 -10.51
CA GLY A 65 14.44 8.78 -11.05
C GLY A 65 13.61 10.05 -10.88
N ASN A 66 12.46 9.97 -10.22
CA ASN A 66 11.47 11.04 -10.10
C ASN A 66 10.89 11.49 -11.45
N CYS A 67 10.87 10.59 -12.43
CA CYS A 67 10.18 10.80 -13.70
C CYS A 67 8.71 10.44 -13.53
N GLN A 68 7.81 11.35 -13.90
CA GLN A 68 6.38 11.08 -13.83
C GLN A 68 5.98 10.05 -14.89
N LEU A 69 5.27 9.01 -14.47
CA LEU A 69 4.72 7.96 -15.32
C LEU A 69 3.23 8.18 -15.57
N THR A 70 2.78 7.77 -16.75
CA THR A 70 1.38 7.51 -17.05
C THR A 70 0.94 6.18 -16.44
N LEU A 71 -0.37 5.97 -16.30
CA LEU A 71 -0.90 4.69 -15.84
C LEU A 71 -0.57 3.53 -16.79
N ALA A 72 -0.49 3.80 -18.09
CA ALA A 72 -0.12 2.79 -19.07
C ALA A 72 1.33 2.33 -18.89
N GLU A 73 2.27 3.28 -18.80
CA GLU A 73 3.69 2.98 -18.54
C GLU A 73 3.89 2.23 -17.23
N PHE A 74 3.20 2.64 -16.17
CA PHE A 74 3.25 1.93 -14.90
C PHE A 74 2.72 0.49 -15.02
N GLY A 75 1.61 0.29 -15.75
CA GLY A 75 1.05 -1.03 -16.03
C GLY A 75 2.03 -1.94 -16.79
N ASP A 76 2.71 -1.41 -17.80
CA ASP A 76 3.70 -2.17 -18.58
C ASP A 76 4.90 -2.57 -17.72
N ILE A 77 5.38 -1.68 -16.85
CA ILE A 77 6.46 -1.99 -15.89
C ILE A 77 6.04 -3.10 -14.93
N CYS A 78 4.84 -3.00 -14.33
CA CYS A 78 4.34 -4.02 -13.42
C CYS A 78 4.21 -5.37 -14.12
N LYS A 79 3.65 -5.38 -15.33
CA LYS A 79 3.51 -6.60 -16.13
C LYS A 79 4.87 -7.23 -16.43
N GLY A 80 5.82 -6.44 -16.93
CA GLY A 80 7.17 -6.93 -17.25
C GLY A 80 7.86 -7.57 -16.03
N TYR A 81 7.73 -6.96 -14.85
CA TYR A 81 8.28 -7.55 -13.62
C TYR A 81 7.69 -8.93 -13.31
N TRP A 82 6.36 -9.08 -13.40
CA TRP A 82 5.69 -10.35 -13.09
C TRP A 82 5.91 -11.42 -14.16
N ASP A 83 5.99 -11.02 -15.43
CA ASP A 83 6.33 -11.92 -16.53
C ASP A 83 7.75 -12.46 -16.35
N ASP A 84 8.73 -11.59 -16.07
CA ASP A 84 10.12 -11.97 -15.80
C ASP A 84 10.27 -12.88 -14.57
N PHE A 85 9.55 -12.58 -13.50
CA PHE A 85 9.54 -13.39 -12.29
C PHE A 85 9.00 -14.80 -12.57
N SER A 86 7.89 -14.89 -13.30
CA SER A 86 7.27 -16.17 -13.67
C SER A 86 8.20 -17.01 -14.55
N ASN A 87 8.82 -16.39 -15.56
CA ASN A 87 9.79 -17.05 -16.44
C ASN A 87 11.01 -17.60 -15.67
N LYS A 88 11.53 -16.87 -14.67
CA LYS A 88 12.63 -17.34 -13.82
C LYS A 88 12.24 -18.56 -13.00
N ILE A 89 11.01 -18.61 -12.47
CA ILE A 89 10.51 -19.78 -11.76
C ILE A 89 10.45 -20.98 -12.71
N GLU A 90 9.85 -20.82 -13.88
CA GLU A 90 9.74 -21.90 -14.88
C GLU A 90 11.10 -22.47 -15.28
N GLN A 91 12.07 -21.60 -15.59
CA GLN A 91 13.42 -22.04 -15.94
C GLN A 91 14.10 -22.81 -14.79
N SER A 92 13.95 -22.34 -13.54
CA SER A 92 14.52 -23.02 -12.37
C SER A 92 13.94 -24.42 -12.11
N ILE A 93 12.72 -24.69 -12.59
CA ILE A 93 12.07 -26.00 -12.52
C ILE A 93 12.63 -26.92 -13.61
N ILE A 94 12.85 -26.38 -14.82
CA ILE A 94 13.44 -27.12 -15.94
C ILE A 94 14.88 -27.53 -15.62
N ASP A 95 15.70 -26.62 -15.10
CA ASP A 95 17.13 -26.87 -14.81
C ASP A 95 17.37 -27.88 -13.66
N LYS A 96 16.32 -28.20 -12.88
CA LYS A 96 16.38 -29.18 -11.78
C LYS A 96 15.95 -30.61 -12.18
N LYS A 97 15.52 -30.81 -13.43
CA LYS A 97 15.17 -32.14 -13.98
C LYS A 97 16.31 -32.71 -14.81
#